data_AF-A0A3F2RB20-F1
#
_entry.id   AF-A0A3F2RB20-F1
#
_cell.length_a   1.000
_cell.length_b   1.000
_cell.length_c   1.000
_cell.angle_alpha   90.00
_cell.angle_beta   90.00
_cell.angle_gamma   90.00
#
_symmetry.space_group_name_H-M   'P 1'
#
loop_
_entity.id
_entity.type
_entity.pdbx_description
1 polymer ?
#
loop_
_entity_poly.entity_id
_entity_poly.type
_entity_poly.pdbx_seq_one_letter_code
_entity_poly.pdbx_strand_id
1 'polypeptide(L)'
;MSPSYKDLKFKTSSLKHDEPFSLPKVLNKLSAEHRSVRKKAAVELEMQFLEDKAKQQESPEAPDMISASEAFAEMAKPLFKRFNDPVEKVREICIRITTKCIAKEEDLLRYLPYLLPAITNRINSQYGYDEENQVFSRDQFLHDAFKRGRVYVAENQVARIKPDEPSEEIRLLLLGLVDAVLKNAFERRASSILHAYIFDIILVLISGVHDDFHEINIASCRILATISNHLVSVMKHFTVAAVRTLMPLLLHRLARVRVAVVETIRALVTCPNVEKCKGSGTEAIVDLIGHRDENVIPVASFYTAEVRLNYFAKLDQDRNPMVRRAFFAMISDWMVNLPDRYDHESRLLPYLLSAISDEDTAISHDALQTLEVLGERYEREHGEDVIEIKQYGVDGKNPTYNYHAPLPEPFIAGRPSLGTRLFVRGRARRFLGPILRELANWQDATRAHAVRLLKCVLVYCEETITVDVHLLVNTLLRTWGGDHDLLLELRQCADLTGRFAAPRTYLPILLSRIRGDSDVVVPLAATASGGATTVSQTTVALEILHGLFQGSLDKMVLPHVPEILETIAMPSILDLESKMVKLALSRVLLQITELLESTW
;
A
#
# COMPACT_ATOMS: atom_id res chain seq x y z
N MET A 1 8.68 0.60 -26.07
CA MET A 1 9.08 1.35 -27.27
C MET A 1 10.53 1.77 -27.12
N SER A 2 11.41 1.09 -27.84
CA SER A 2 12.84 1.33 -27.93
C SER A 2 13.14 2.71 -28.54
N PRO A 3 13.94 3.59 -27.91
CA PRO A 3 14.38 4.80 -28.56
C PRO A 3 15.48 4.46 -29.57
N SER A 4 15.20 4.80 -30.82
CA SER A 4 16.10 4.75 -31.96
C SER A 4 17.31 5.67 -31.74
N TYR A 5 18.50 5.10 -31.52
CA TYR A 5 19.77 5.82 -31.62
C TYR A 5 20.01 6.19 -33.10
N LYS A 6 19.87 7.47 -33.44
CA LYS A 6 20.33 8.03 -34.71
C LYS A 6 21.80 8.45 -34.59
N ASP A 7 22.61 7.83 -35.43
CA ASP A 7 23.94 8.18 -35.90
C ASP A 7 24.52 9.54 -35.48
N LEU A 8 25.50 9.51 -34.57
CA LEU A 8 26.65 10.42 -34.62
C LEU A 8 27.90 9.63 -34.98
N LYS A 9 28.25 9.67 -36.27
CA LYS A 9 29.54 9.21 -36.80
C LYS A 9 30.67 10.04 -36.16
N PHE A 10 31.27 9.53 -35.09
CA PHE A 10 32.60 9.97 -34.68
C PHE A 10 33.63 9.39 -35.66
N LYS A 11 34.45 10.28 -36.25
CA LYS A 11 35.62 9.91 -37.05
C LYS A 11 36.49 8.91 -36.27
N THR A 12 36.52 7.67 -36.74
CA THR A 12 37.50 6.66 -36.39
C THR A 12 38.87 7.12 -36.84
N SER A 13 39.63 7.78 -35.96
CA SER A 13 41.08 7.86 -36.10
C SER A 13 41.64 6.46 -35.87
N SER A 14 42.24 5.88 -36.90
CA SER A 14 42.92 4.60 -36.87
C SER A 14 43.93 4.56 -35.71
N LEU A 15 43.58 3.80 -34.67
CA LEU A 15 44.55 3.38 -33.66
C LEU A 15 45.39 2.28 -34.28
N LYS A 16 46.69 2.54 -34.39
CA LYS A 16 47.71 1.56 -34.77
C LYS A 16 47.59 0.35 -33.84
N HIS A 17 47.12 -0.78 -34.35
CA HIS A 17 47.35 -2.08 -33.76
C HIS A 17 48.83 -2.40 -33.96
N ASP A 18 49.61 -2.52 -32.87
CA ASP A 18 50.88 -3.30 -32.83
C ASP A 18 51.54 -3.34 -31.43
N GLU A 19 50.82 -3.09 -30.33
CA GLU A 19 51.32 -3.44 -28.98
C GLU A 19 50.41 -4.45 -28.29
N PRO A 20 50.95 -5.55 -27.73
CA PRO A 20 50.17 -6.48 -26.92
C PRO A 20 49.63 -5.78 -25.66
N PHE A 21 48.40 -6.13 -25.27
CA PHE A 21 47.77 -5.57 -24.07
C PHE A 21 48.65 -5.80 -22.84
N SER A 22 48.94 -4.73 -22.11
CA SER A 22 49.76 -4.77 -20.90
C SER A 22 49.05 -4.05 -19.77
N LEU A 23 48.51 -4.81 -18.82
CA LEU A 23 47.74 -4.28 -17.70
C LEU A 23 48.53 -3.20 -16.92
N PRO A 24 49.80 -3.40 -16.52
CA PRO A 24 50.56 -2.36 -15.81
C PRO A 24 50.72 -1.06 -16.62
N LYS A 25 50.98 -1.15 -17.93
CA LYS A 25 51.07 0.03 -18.81
C LYS A 25 49.75 0.79 -18.85
N VAL A 26 48.63 0.09 -18.94
CA VAL A 26 47.29 0.70 -18.99
C VAL A 26 46.92 1.35 -17.66
N LEU A 27 47.22 0.70 -16.52
CA LEU A 27 46.99 1.27 -15.18
C LEU A 27 47.82 2.53 -14.92
N ASN A 28 49.05 2.59 -15.43
CA ASN A 28 49.88 3.80 -15.40
C ASN A 28 49.23 4.94 -16.22
N LYS A 29 48.72 4.64 -17.42
CA LYS A 29 47.98 5.61 -18.25
C LYS A 29 46.68 6.06 -17.58
N LEU A 30 45.99 5.17 -16.86
CA LEU A 30 44.78 5.48 -16.08
C LEU A 30 45.07 6.43 -14.90
N SER A 31 46.32 6.46 -14.43
CA SER A 31 46.77 7.36 -13.37
C SER A 31 47.35 8.69 -13.88
N ALA A 32 47.42 8.90 -15.21
CA ALA A 32 48.00 10.10 -15.80
C ALA A 32 47.24 11.40 -15.47
N GLU A 33 47.95 12.53 -15.46
CA GLU A 33 47.35 13.85 -15.18
C GLU A 33 46.37 14.31 -16.27
N HIS A 34 46.66 13.98 -17.52
CA HIS A 34 45.82 14.38 -18.65
C HIS A 34 44.55 13.53 -18.79
N ARG A 35 43.40 14.21 -18.76
CA ARG A 35 42.06 13.60 -18.90
C ARG A 35 41.88 12.71 -20.14
N SER A 36 42.49 13.08 -21.27
CA SER A 36 42.39 12.32 -22.53
C SER A 36 43.15 11.00 -22.48
N VAL A 37 44.28 10.97 -21.78
CA VAL A 37 45.10 9.76 -21.59
C VAL A 37 44.35 8.78 -20.70
N ARG A 38 43.77 9.26 -19.59
CA ARG A 38 42.94 8.42 -18.71
C ARG A 38 41.72 7.87 -19.42
N LYS A 39 41.04 8.68 -20.24
CA LYS A 39 39.89 8.24 -21.04
C LYS A 39 40.28 7.13 -22.03
N LYS A 40 41.41 7.27 -22.72
CA LYS A 40 41.92 6.23 -23.63
C LYS A 40 42.24 4.93 -22.88
N ALA A 41 42.90 5.04 -21.72
CA ALA A 41 43.21 3.89 -20.87
C ALA A 41 41.93 3.19 -20.37
N ALA A 42 40.91 3.94 -19.96
CA ALA A 42 39.63 3.37 -19.55
C ALA A 42 38.96 2.62 -20.71
N VAL A 43 38.92 3.19 -21.92
CA VAL A 43 38.36 2.50 -23.10
C VAL A 43 39.14 1.23 -23.44
N GLU A 44 40.47 1.24 -23.30
CA GLU A 44 41.30 0.05 -23.48
C GLU A 44 40.96 -1.06 -22.46
N LEU A 45 40.66 -0.69 -21.21
CA LEU A 45 40.15 -1.62 -20.20
C LEU A 45 38.73 -2.11 -20.50
N GLU A 46 37.84 -1.24 -21.01
CA GLU A 46 36.48 -1.61 -21.42
C GLU A 46 36.50 -2.71 -22.50
N MET A 47 37.30 -2.51 -23.56
CA MET A 47 37.47 -3.50 -24.63
C MET A 47 38.01 -4.84 -24.13
N GLN A 48 38.91 -4.83 -23.15
CA GLN A 48 39.53 -6.06 -22.65
C GLN A 48 38.65 -6.83 -21.66
N PHE A 49 37.92 -6.13 -20.77
CA PHE A 49 37.24 -6.75 -19.63
C PHE A 49 35.70 -6.72 -19.71
N LEU A 50 35.09 -5.80 -20.47
CA LEU A 50 33.64 -5.67 -20.57
C LEU A 50 33.09 -6.24 -21.87
N GLU A 51 33.77 -6.08 -23.01
CA GLU A 51 33.33 -6.64 -24.29
C GLU A 51 33.52 -8.17 -24.33
N ASP A 52 32.46 -8.91 -24.65
CA ASP A 52 32.52 -10.37 -24.77
C ASP A 52 33.33 -10.75 -26.02
N LYS A 53 34.55 -11.28 -25.82
CA LYS A 53 35.35 -11.88 -26.89
C LYS A 53 34.73 -13.14 -27.51
N ALA A 54 33.55 -13.58 -27.05
CA ALA A 54 32.81 -14.72 -27.56
C ALA A 54 32.31 -14.58 -29.02
N LYS A 55 32.62 -13.48 -29.73
CA LYS A 55 32.34 -13.32 -31.16
C LYS A 55 33.56 -13.14 -32.06
N GLN A 56 34.79 -13.16 -31.53
CA GLN A 56 35.99 -13.04 -32.35
C GLN A 56 37.08 -14.05 -31.94
N GLN A 57 37.30 -15.00 -32.85
CA GLN A 57 38.44 -15.91 -33.02
C GLN A 57 38.55 -17.16 -32.15
N GLU A 58 38.00 -18.24 -32.71
CA GLU A 58 38.73 -19.51 -32.85
C GLU A 58 40.06 -19.25 -33.58
N SER A 59 41.15 -19.09 -32.85
CA SER A 59 42.48 -19.41 -33.34
C SER A 59 43.39 -19.71 -32.14
N PRO A 60 44.03 -20.90 -32.10
CA PRO A 60 44.87 -21.33 -31.00
C PRO A 60 46.25 -20.71 -31.17
N GLU A 61 46.68 -19.95 -30.17
CA GLU A 61 48.06 -19.55 -29.82
C GLU A 61 48.07 -18.11 -29.31
N ALA A 62 47.99 -17.94 -27.98
CA ALA A 62 48.47 -16.73 -27.31
C ALA A 62 48.79 -17.00 -25.83
N PRO A 63 49.78 -16.27 -25.27
CA PRO A 63 50.57 -16.65 -24.09
C PRO A 63 50.01 -16.02 -22.79
N ASP A 64 50.37 -16.61 -21.64
CA ASP A 64 50.20 -16.10 -20.27
C ASP A 64 48.93 -15.26 -20.00
N MET A 65 47.75 -15.91 -20.03
CA MET A 65 46.54 -15.29 -19.47
C MET A 65 46.67 -15.23 -17.94
N ILE A 66 47.00 -14.04 -17.41
CA ILE A 66 46.74 -13.70 -16.00
C ILE A 66 45.28 -14.07 -15.70
N SER A 67 45.05 -14.83 -14.63
CA SER A 67 43.69 -15.20 -14.26
C SER A 67 42.86 -13.94 -13.99
N ALA A 68 41.55 -13.97 -14.29
CA ALA A 68 40.70 -12.79 -14.11
C ALA A 68 40.72 -12.23 -12.67
N SER A 69 40.95 -13.10 -11.68
CA SER A 69 41.10 -12.74 -10.26
C SER A 69 42.43 -12.03 -9.98
N GLU A 70 43.56 -12.53 -10.49
CA GLU A 70 44.87 -11.87 -10.35
C GLU A 70 44.88 -10.50 -11.04
N ALA A 71 44.29 -10.41 -12.24
CA ALA A 71 44.15 -9.15 -12.95
C ALA A 71 43.33 -8.14 -12.13
N PHE A 72 42.22 -8.58 -11.51
CA PHE A 72 41.41 -7.72 -10.65
C PHE A 72 42.18 -7.25 -9.41
N ALA A 73 42.94 -8.14 -8.77
CA ALA A 73 43.74 -7.81 -7.60
C ALA A 73 44.74 -6.68 -7.86
N GLU A 74 45.35 -6.63 -9.05
CA GLU A 74 46.26 -5.55 -9.46
C GLU A 74 45.52 -4.24 -9.79
N MET A 75 44.35 -4.31 -10.44
CA MET A 75 43.63 -3.12 -10.89
C MET A 75 42.64 -2.52 -9.90
N ALA A 76 42.21 -3.26 -8.86
CA ALA A 76 41.13 -2.85 -7.96
C ALA A 76 41.33 -1.43 -7.37
N LYS A 77 42.46 -1.19 -6.69
CA LYS A 77 42.76 0.13 -6.10
C LYS A 77 42.86 1.25 -7.15
N PRO A 78 43.59 1.07 -8.28
CA PRO A 78 43.55 2.01 -9.40
C PRO A 78 42.13 2.35 -9.89
N LEU A 79 41.26 1.35 -10.07
CA LEU A 79 39.88 1.54 -10.51
C LEU A 79 39.06 2.32 -9.48
N PHE A 80 39.13 1.97 -8.20
CA PHE A 80 38.34 2.63 -7.15
C PHE A 80 38.70 4.11 -7.04
N LYS A 81 39.98 4.45 -7.20
CA LYS A 81 40.45 5.85 -7.23
C LYS A 81 39.86 6.66 -8.40
N ARG A 82 39.40 6.00 -9.46
CA ARG A 82 38.76 6.64 -10.62
C ARG A 82 37.26 6.86 -10.46
N PHE A 83 36.63 6.41 -9.38
CA PHE A 83 35.23 6.75 -9.10
C PHE A 83 35.06 8.27 -8.84
N ASN A 84 36.14 8.96 -8.46
CA ASN A 84 36.19 10.42 -8.31
C ASN A 84 36.89 11.12 -9.50
N ASP A 85 37.01 10.48 -10.66
CA ASP A 85 37.60 11.14 -11.83
C ASP A 85 36.70 12.29 -12.32
N PRO A 86 37.25 13.45 -12.72
CA PRO A 86 36.46 14.51 -13.35
C PRO A 86 35.81 14.08 -14.68
N VAL A 87 36.32 13.04 -15.34
CA VAL A 87 35.75 12.51 -16.59
C VAL A 87 34.72 11.43 -16.29
N GLU A 88 33.45 11.73 -16.57
CA GLU A 88 32.33 10.81 -16.37
C GLU A 88 32.53 9.44 -17.03
N LYS A 89 32.96 9.40 -18.30
CA LYS A 89 33.21 8.13 -19.02
C LYS A 89 34.28 7.25 -18.33
N VAL A 90 35.25 7.87 -17.65
CA VAL A 90 36.25 7.11 -16.88
C VAL A 90 35.60 6.51 -15.63
N ARG A 91 34.76 7.27 -14.92
CA ARG A 91 33.98 6.75 -13.79
C ARG A 91 33.10 5.57 -14.21
N GLU A 92 32.31 5.75 -15.27
CA GLU A 92 31.38 4.76 -15.82
C GLU A 92 32.07 3.42 -16.06
N ILE A 93 33.16 3.42 -16.84
CA ILE A 93 33.90 2.20 -17.19
C ILE A 93 34.50 1.55 -15.93
N CYS A 94 35.15 2.33 -15.07
CA CYS A 94 35.79 1.79 -13.88
C CYS A 94 34.78 1.13 -12.93
N ILE A 95 33.60 1.75 -12.75
CA ILE A 95 32.53 1.20 -11.94
C ILE A 95 32.00 -0.10 -12.58
N ARG A 96 31.73 -0.11 -13.89
CA ARG A 96 31.23 -1.31 -14.60
C ARG A 96 32.19 -2.49 -14.53
N ILE A 97 33.50 -2.26 -14.73
CA ILE A 97 34.53 -3.31 -14.58
C ILE A 97 34.53 -3.81 -13.14
N THR A 98 34.54 -2.90 -12.17
CA THR A 98 34.53 -3.26 -10.75
C THR A 98 33.31 -4.11 -10.41
N THR A 99 32.10 -3.73 -10.86
CA THR A 99 30.87 -4.51 -10.64
C THR A 99 30.98 -5.92 -11.21
N LYS A 100 31.50 -6.07 -12.43
CA LYS A 100 31.67 -7.38 -13.08
C LYS A 100 32.65 -8.27 -12.32
N CYS A 101 33.75 -7.71 -11.82
CA CYS A 101 34.75 -8.44 -11.03
C CYS A 101 34.22 -8.80 -9.64
N ILE A 102 33.64 -7.84 -8.91
CA ILE A 102 33.07 -8.04 -7.57
C ILE A 102 31.97 -9.09 -7.58
N ALA A 103 31.15 -9.18 -8.64
CA ALA A 103 30.13 -10.22 -8.74
C ALA A 103 30.70 -11.66 -8.73
N LYS A 104 31.96 -11.85 -9.12
CA LYS A 104 32.62 -13.16 -9.19
C LYS A 104 33.70 -13.38 -8.13
N GLU A 105 34.11 -12.32 -7.44
CA GLU A 105 35.20 -12.36 -6.46
C GLU A 105 34.90 -13.31 -5.30
N GLU A 106 35.91 -14.09 -4.87
CA GLU A 106 35.78 -15.03 -3.77
C GLU A 106 36.08 -14.38 -2.42
N ASP A 107 37.10 -13.53 -2.36
CA ASP A 107 37.52 -12.82 -1.14
C ASP A 107 37.14 -11.33 -1.20
N LEU A 108 35.87 -11.02 -0.94
CA LEU A 108 35.39 -9.65 -0.87
C LEU A 108 36.08 -8.83 0.24
N LEU A 109 36.45 -9.47 1.35
CA LEU A 109 36.99 -8.80 2.53
C LEU A 109 38.28 -8.01 2.20
N ARG A 110 39.07 -8.52 1.25
CA ARG A 110 40.26 -7.84 0.72
C ARG A 110 39.97 -6.45 0.12
N TYR A 111 38.78 -6.25 -0.43
CA TYR A 111 38.44 -5.05 -1.21
C TYR A 111 37.50 -4.09 -0.48
N LEU A 112 36.61 -4.58 0.38
CA LEU A 112 35.62 -3.74 1.09
C LEU A 112 36.22 -2.50 1.78
N PRO A 113 37.37 -2.55 2.48
CA PRO A 113 37.96 -1.39 3.14
C PRO A 113 38.34 -0.24 2.20
N TYR A 114 38.53 -0.51 0.91
CA TYR A 114 38.88 0.49 -0.10
C TYR A 114 37.69 0.82 -1.01
N LEU A 115 36.86 -0.17 -1.29
CA LEU A 115 35.71 -0.07 -2.18
C LEU A 115 34.60 0.79 -1.57
N LEU A 116 34.21 0.50 -0.32
CA LEU A 116 33.09 1.17 0.34
C LEU A 116 33.38 2.66 0.51
N PRO A 117 34.55 3.09 1.04
CA PRO A 117 34.91 4.51 1.06
C PRO A 117 34.94 5.16 -0.33
N ALA A 118 35.32 4.45 -1.39
CA ALA A 118 35.31 5.02 -2.74
C ALA A 118 33.88 5.29 -3.24
N ILE A 119 32.92 4.44 -2.89
CA ILE A 119 31.49 4.61 -3.20
C ILE A 119 30.89 5.72 -2.34
N THR A 120 31.07 5.65 -1.02
CA THR A 120 30.43 6.56 -0.06
C THR A 120 30.95 7.98 -0.21
N ASN A 121 32.25 8.19 -0.47
CA ASN A 121 32.79 9.53 -0.75
C ASN A 121 32.24 10.12 -2.06
N ARG A 122 31.88 9.29 -3.04
CA ARG A 122 31.36 9.78 -4.32
C ARG A 122 29.88 10.14 -4.25
N ILE A 123 29.09 9.33 -3.56
CA ILE A 123 27.66 9.59 -3.32
C ILE A 123 27.50 10.70 -2.27
N ASN A 124 28.36 10.70 -1.25
CA ASN A 124 28.41 11.62 -0.13
C ASN A 124 27.04 11.83 0.52
N SER A 125 26.45 10.74 1.04
CA SER A 125 25.16 10.82 1.72
C SER A 125 25.27 11.72 2.96
N GLN A 126 24.35 12.69 3.05
CA GLN A 126 24.28 13.63 4.18
C GLN A 126 23.32 13.16 5.27
N TYR A 127 22.73 11.97 5.12
CA TYR A 127 21.75 11.46 6.08
C TYR A 127 22.43 10.91 7.32
N GLY A 128 21.89 11.27 8.49
CA GLY A 128 22.12 10.63 9.77
C GLY A 128 20.91 9.80 10.19
N TYR A 129 21.08 8.96 11.19
CA TYR A 129 20.01 8.17 11.79
C TYR A 129 19.80 8.55 13.25
N ASP A 130 18.54 8.82 13.59
CA ASP A 130 18.12 9.04 14.95
C ASP A 130 17.38 7.82 15.48
N GLU A 131 18.04 7.06 16.36
CA GLU A 131 17.50 5.84 16.97
C GLU A 131 16.30 6.13 17.89
N GLU A 132 16.31 7.26 18.60
CA GLU A 132 15.27 7.61 19.58
C GLU A 132 13.93 7.88 18.90
N ASN A 133 13.95 8.66 17.80
CA ASN A 133 12.73 8.99 17.05
C ASN A 133 12.47 8.05 15.88
N GLN A 134 13.40 7.14 15.56
CA GLN A 134 13.31 6.24 14.42
C GLN A 134 13.09 7.01 13.11
N VAL A 135 13.99 7.97 12.81
CA VAL A 135 13.92 8.83 11.61
C VAL A 135 15.32 9.02 11.02
N PHE A 136 15.40 9.02 9.68
CA PHE A 136 16.59 9.50 8.97
C PHE A 136 16.47 11.00 8.73
N SER A 137 17.49 11.76 9.10
CA SER A 137 17.53 13.21 8.90
C SER A 137 18.73 13.64 8.10
N ARG A 138 18.54 14.56 7.16
CA ARG A 138 19.59 15.12 6.32
C ARG A 138 20.40 16.22 7.02
N ASP A 139 19.80 16.92 7.97
CA ASP A 139 20.45 18.00 8.70
C ASP A 139 20.43 17.68 10.19
N GLN A 140 21.52 17.06 10.65
CA GLN A 140 21.67 16.67 12.05
C GLN A 140 21.60 17.88 12.99
N PHE A 141 22.07 19.06 12.55
CA PHE A 141 22.04 20.27 13.37
C PHE A 141 20.61 20.77 13.58
N LEU A 142 19.82 20.88 12.50
CA LEU A 142 18.40 21.24 12.59
C LEU A 142 17.61 20.19 13.37
N HIS A 143 17.91 18.91 13.18
CA HIS A 143 17.28 17.82 13.91
C HIS A 143 17.58 17.87 15.41
N ASP A 144 18.84 18.10 15.79
CA ASP A 144 19.24 18.27 17.19
C ASP A 144 18.66 19.56 17.80
N ALA A 145 18.44 20.60 17.00
CA ALA A 145 17.73 21.80 17.44
C ALA A 145 16.25 21.49 17.70
N PHE A 146 15.59 20.73 16.82
CA PHE A 146 14.22 20.26 16.98
C PHE A 146 14.06 19.39 18.24
N LYS A 147 14.97 18.42 18.48
CA LYS A 147 15.00 17.63 19.71
C LYS A 147 15.07 18.49 20.99
N ARG A 148 15.77 19.64 20.91
CA ARG A 148 15.89 20.61 22.01
C ARG A 148 14.69 21.57 22.11
N GLY A 149 13.60 21.31 21.39
CA GLY A 149 12.39 22.13 21.38
C GLY A 149 12.52 23.45 20.61
N ARG A 150 13.54 23.59 19.75
CA ARG A 150 13.74 24.79 18.91
C ARG A 150 13.20 24.55 17.50
N VAL A 151 12.58 25.59 16.94
CA VAL A 151 12.06 25.77 15.56
C VAL A 151 11.94 24.48 14.72
N TYR A 152 10.69 24.08 14.46
CA TYR A 152 10.37 23.13 13.39
C TYR A 152 10.57 23.81 12.03
N VAL A 153 11.52 23.33 11.23
CA VAL A 153 11.65 23.70 9.81
C VAL A 153 10.98 22.60 9.01
N ALA A 154 9.89 22.92 8.30
CA ALA A 154 9.24 21.94 7.45
C ALA A 154 10.19 21.48 6.33
N GLU A 155 10.18 20.19 5.98
CA GLU A 155 11.09 19.61 4.97
C GLU A 155 11.07 20.36 3.62
N ASN A 156 9.94 20.95 3.24
CA ASN A 156 9.78 21.76 2.04
C ASN A 156 10.49 23.14 2.10
N GLN A 157 10.90 23.59 3.29
CA GLN A 157 11.71 24.78 3.50
C GLN A 157 13.22 24.46 3.54
N VAL A 158 13.59 23.18 3.59
CA VAL A 158 14.99 22.75 3.47
C VAL A 158 15.36 22.80 2.00
N ALA A 159 16.43 23.53 1.68
CA ALA A 159 16.89 23.67 0.29
C ALA A 159 17.16 22.28 -0.33
N ARG A 160 16.66 22.05 -1.55
CA ARG A 160 17.03 20.86 -2.33
C ARG A 160 18.51 20.94 -2.70
N ILE A 161 19.37 20.30 -1.92
CA ILE A 161 20.80 20.21 -2.22
C ILE A 161 20.97 19.17 -3.32
N LYS A 162 21.63 19.58 -4.41
CA LYS A 162 21.95 18.73 -5.56
C LYS A 162 22.87 17.58 -5.12
N PRO A 163 22.71 16.37 -5.70
CA PRO A 163 23.65 15.29 -5.47
C PRO A 163 25.09 15.69 -5.84
N ASP A 164 26.07 15.23 -5.07
CA ASP A 164 27.49 15.53 -5.33
C ASP A 164 28.02 14.82 -6.58
N GLU A 165 27.50 13.63 -6.90
CA GLU A 165 27.62 13.03 -8.23
C GLU A 165 26.50 13.58 -9.14
N PRO A 166 26.81 14.46 -10.10
CA PRO A 166 25.78 15.07 -10.96
C PRO A 166 25.14 14.06 -11.93
N SER A 167 25.86 13.03 -12.38
CA SER A 167 25.35 12.07 -13.37
C SER A 167 24.47 11.01 -12.72
N GLU A 168 23.19 11.00 -13.08
CA GLU A 168 22.23 9.99 -12.61
C GLU A 168 22.61 8.57 -13.06
N GLU A 169 23.24 8.42 -14.23
CA GLU A 169 23.76 7.14 -14.71
C GLU A 169 24.87 6.62 -13.81
N ILE A 170 25.80 7.49 -13.39
CA ILE A 170 26.88 7.10 -12.48
C ILE A 170 26.34 6.76 -11.09
N ARG A 171 25.38 7.53 -10.56
CA ARG A 171 24.73 7.21 -9.28
C ARG A 171 24.05 5.84 -9.32
N LEU A 172 23.34 5.54 -10.41
CA LEU A 172 22.72 4.22 -10.62
C LEU A 172 23.77 3.10 -10.72
N LEU A 173 24.88 3.32 -11.44
CA LEU A 173 25.97 2.33 -11.53
C LEU A 173 26.63 2.06 -10.17
N LEU A 174 26.79 3.09 -9.33
CA LEU A 174 27.32 2.93 -7.97
C LEU A 174 26.35 2.11 -7.09
N LEU A 175 25.04 2.33 -7.20
CA LEU A 175 24.06 1.47 -6.52
C LEU A 175 24.06 0.05 -7.07
N GLY A 176 24.25 -0.13 -8.39
CA GLY A 176 24.43 -1.44 -9.00
C GLY A 176 25.67 -2.18 -8.48
N LEU A 177 26.75 -1.45 -8.19
CA LEU A 177 27.95 -1.98 -7.55
C LEU A 177 27.69 -2.40 -6.09
N VAL A 178 26.97 -1.57 -5.32
CA VAL A 178 26.53 -1.93 -3.96
C VAL A 178 25.68 -3.21 -3.98
N ASP A 179 24.72 -3.31 -4.90
CA ASP A 179 23.90 -4.51 -5.07
C ASP A 179 24.73 -5.75 -5.44
N ALA A 180 25.75 -5.61 -6.28
CA ALA A 180 26.66 -6.71 -6.62
C ALA A 180 27.48 -7.18 -5.40
N VAL A 181 27.97 -6.26 -4.57
CA VAL A 181 28.64 -6.59 -3.30
C VAL A 181 27.71 -7.40 -2.39
N LEU A 182 26.48 -6.92 -2.20
CA LEU A 182 25.49 -7.55 -1.33
C LEU A 182 25.10 -8.94 -1.85
N LYS A 183 24.76 -9.07 -3.13
CA LYS A 183 24.41 -10.36 -3.75
C LYS A 183 25.53 -11.38 -3.64
N ASN A 184 26.77 -10.99 -3.96
CA ASN A 184 27.91 -11.89 -3.85
C ASN A 184 28.07 -12.40 -2.40
N ALA A 185 28.00 -11.49 -1.41
CA ALA A 185 28.11 -11.86 -0.01
C ALA A 185 26.96 -12.78 0.46
N PHE A 186 25.72 -12.53 0.02
CA PHE A 186 24.56 -13.35 0.38
C PHE A 186 24.61 -14.74 -0.27
N GLU A 187 24.94 -14.83 -1.55
CA GLU A 187 25.09 -16.10 -2.28
C GLU A 187 26.16 -17.00 -1.65
N ARG A 188 27.25 -16.41 -1.14
CA ARG A 188 28.33 -17.12 -0.44
C ARG A 188 28.09 -17.30 1.06
N ARG A 189 26.94 -16.86 1.58
CA ARG A 189 26.60 -16.90 3.02
C ARG A 189 27.64 -16.20 3.91
N ALA A 190 28.27 -15.15 3.40
CA ALA A 190 29.32 -14.38 4.06
C ALA A 190 28.82 -13.02 4.57
N SER A 191 27.52 -12.88 4.88
CA SER A 191 26.90 -11.60 5.25
C SER A 191 27.57 -10.88 6.44
N SER A 192 28.27 -11.62 7.31
CA SER A 192 28.99 -11.08 8.47
C SER A 192 30.04 -10.03 8.09
N ILE A 193 30.68 -10.15 6.92
CA ILE A 193 31.71 -9.20 6.46
C ILE A 193 31.15 -7.80 6.19
N LEU A 194 29.83 -7.70 6.01
CA LEU A 194 29.15 -6.44 5.69
C LEU A 194 28.81 -5.61 6.93
N HIS A 195 28.87 -6.19 8.14
CA HIS A 195 28.44 -5.50 9.37
C HIS A 195 29.19 -4.20 9.62
N ALA A 196 30.46 -4.11 9.24
CA ALA A 196 31.25 -2.89 9.40
C ALA A 196 30.86 -1.77 8.43
N TYR A 197 30.12 -2.08 7.36
CA TYR A 197 29.82 -1.15 6.25
C TYR A 197 28.32 -0.94 6.03
N ILE A 198 27.48 -1.77 6.66
CA ILE A 198 26.04 -1.81 6.39
C ILE A 198 25.33 -0.50 6.73
N PHE A 199 25.79 0.22 7.76
CA PHE A 199 25.23 1.51 8.11
C PHE A 199 25.44 2.52 6.97
N ASP A 200 26.66 2.63 6.44
CA ASP A 200 26.96 3.51 5.31
C ASP A 200 26.20 3.09 4.04
N ILE A 201 26.05 1.79 3.81
CA ILE A 201 25.23 1.25 2.71
C ILE A 201 23.77 1.70 2.87
N ILE A 202 23.20 1.62 4.07
CA ILE A 202 21.83 2.07 4.35
C ILE A 202 21.73 3.58 4.07
N LEU A 203 22.68 4.40 4.53
CA LEU A 203 22.67 5.85 4.28
C LEU A 203 22.77 6.19 2.79
N VAL A 204 23.53 5.42 2.01
CA VAL A 204 23.57 5.54 0.55
C VAL A 204 22.20 5.22 -0.07
N LEU A 205 21.55 4.14 0.38
CA LEU A 205 20.24 3.74 -0.13
C LEU A 205 19.15 4.75 0.21
N ILE A 206 19.16 5.28 1.44
CA ILE A 206 18.28 6.35 1.89
C ILE A 206 18.46 7.62 1.04
N SER A 207 19.70 8.00 0.73
CA SER A 207 19.95 9.09 -0.23
C SER A 207 19.35 8.79 -1.60
N GLY A 208 19.41 7.54 -2.07
CA GLY A 208 18.80 7.12 -3.34
C GLY A 208 17.26 7.10 -3.31
N VAL A 209 16.62 6.90 -2.16
CA VAL A 209 15.16 7.03 -2.01
C VAL A 209 14.70 8.47 -2.30
N HIS A 210 15.53 9.46 -1.99
CA HIS A 210 15.27 10.88 -2.24
C HIS A 210 15.82 11.40 -3.59
N ASP A 211 16.35 10.53 -4.45
CA ASP A 211 16.89 10.94 -5.75
C ASP A 211 15.77 11.38 -6.71
N ASP A 212 16.04 12.37 -7.55
CA ASP A 212 15.09 12.83 -8.58
C ASP A 212 14.94 11.80 -9.73
N PHE A 213 15.92 10.91 -9.92
CA PHE A 213 15.90 9.89 -10.97
C PHE A 213 15.23 8.59 -10.49
N HIS A 214 14.12 8.25 -11.14
CA HIS A 214 13.23 7.17 -10.67
C HIS A 214 13.86 5.76 -10.67
N GLU A 215 14.81 5.47 -11.56
CA GLU A 215 15.48 4.15 -11.57
C GLU A 215 16.38 3.98 -10.33
N ILE A 216 16.92 5.07 -9.78
CA ILE A 216 17.65 5.06 -8.52
C ILE A 216 16.69 4.76 -7.36
N ASN A 217 15.51 5.39 -7.32
CA ASN A 217 14.52 5.08 -6.28
C ASN A 217 14.13 3.60 -6.28
N ILE A 218 13.87 3.02 -7.47
CA ILE A 218 13.50 1.61 -7.63
C ILE A 218 14.66 0.69 -7.20
N ALA A 219 15.89 1.01 -7.61
CA ALA A 219 17.08 0.25 -7.21
C ALA A 219 17.27 0.28 -5.70
N SER A 220 17.19 1.45 -5.06
CA SER A 220 17.29 1.60 -3.61
C SER A 220 16.22 0.80 -2.88
N CYS A 221 14.96 0.88 -3.32
CA CYS A 221 13.84 0.10 -2.80
C CYS A 221 14.14 -1.41 -2.82
N ARG A 222 14.49 -1.94 -4.00
CA ARG A 222 14.81 -3.37 -4.16
C ARG A 222 15.98 -3.83 -3.28
N ILE A 223 17.04 -3.01 -3.18
CA ILE A 223 18.21 -3.35 -2.36
C ILE A 223 17.85 -3.33 -0.87
N LEU A 224 17.08 -2.33 -0.39
CA LEU A 224 16.57 -2.27 0.99
C LEU A 224 15.74 -3.51 1.34
N ALA A 225 14.85 -3.94 0.44
CA ALA A 225 14.07 -5.17 0.63
C ALA A 225 14.97 -6.41 0.73
N THR A 226 16.02 -6.47 -0.10
CA THR A 226 16.99 -7.59 -0.09
C THR A 226 17.76 -7.63 1.23
N ILE A 227 18.20 -6.47 1.74
CA ILE A 227 18.87 -6.34 3.04
C ILE A 227 17.94 -6.78 4.17
N SER A 228 16.66 -6.37 4.13
CA SER A 228 15.64 -6.78 5.11
C SER A 228 15.55 -8.30 5.28
N ASN A 229 15.64 -9.04 4.17
CA ASN A 229 15.51 -10.50 4.17
C ASN A 229 16.80 -11.24 4.59
N HIS A 230 17.98 -10.67 4.35
CA HIS A 230 19.27 -11.38 4.54
C HIS A 230 20.10 -10.88 5.74
N LEU A 231 19.85 -9.66 6.21
CA LEU A 231 20.56 -9.00 7.31
C LEU A 231 19.59 -8.54 8.40
N VAL A 232 18.66 -9.42 8.78
CA VAL A 232 17.59 -9.17 9.77
C VAL A 232 18.14 -8.56 11.07
N SER A 233 19.26 -9.09 11.59
CA SER A 233 19.84 -8.64 12.86
C SER A 233 20.24 -7.17 12.85
N VAL A 234 20.52 -6.61 11.68
CA VAL A 234 20.84 -5.19 11.49
C VAL A 234 19.59 -4.43 11.07
N MET A 235 18.91 -4.89 10.01
CA MET A 235 17.84 -4.13 9.40
C MET A 235 16.67 -3.88 10.35
N LYS A 236 16.41 -4.80 11.30
CA LYS A 236 15.35 -4.66 12.32
C LYS A 236 15.40 -3.33 13.10
N HIS A 237 16.57 -2.72 13.22
CA HIS A 237 16.75 -1.44 13.91
C HIS A 237 16.36 -0.23 13.05
N PHE A 238 16.36 -0.37 11.73
CA PHE A 238 16.15 0.73 10.78
C PHE A 238 14.80 0.67 10.06
N THR A 239 14.04 -0.42 10.18
CA THR A 239 12.83 -0.66 9.37
C THR A 239 11.77 0.42 9.52
N VAL A 240 11.49 0.89 10.74
CA VAL A 240 10.49 1.94 10.97
C VAL A 240 10.89 3.24 10.27
N ALA A 241 12.14 3.67 10.48
CA ALA A 241 12.69 4.86 9.84
C ALA A 241 12.71 4.73 8.31
N ALA A 242 13.09 3.57 7.79
CA ALA A 242 13.13 3.31 6.35
C ALA A 242 11.73 3.35 5.73
N VAL A 243 10.71 2.78 6.39
CA VAL A 243 9.32 2.88 5.93
C VAL A 243 8.86 4.34 5.89
N ARG A 244 9.15 5.13 6.94
CA ARG A 244 8.81 6.56 6.97
C ARG A 244 9.46 7.35 5.84
N THR A 245 10.73 7.08 5.56
CA THR A 245 11.45 7.68 4.44
C THR A 245 10.85 7.33 3.07
N LEU A 246 10.27 6.14 2.93
CA LEU A 246 9.66 5.66 1.69
C LEU A 246 8.25 6.22 1.44
N MET A 247 7.54 6.70 2.47
CA MET A 247 6.14 7.14 2.37
C MET A 247 5.88 8.16 1.23
N PRO A 248 6.70 9.21 1.02
CA PRO A 248 6.46 10.16 -0.07
C PRO A 248 6.45 9.52 -1.47
N LEU A 249 7.22 8.44 -1.68
CA LEU A 249 7.28 7.75 -2.97
C LEU A 249 6.02 6.91 -3.27
N LEU A 250 5.17 6.63 -2.28
CA LEU A 250 3.86 6.02 -2.50
C LEU A 250 2.92 6.91 -3.33
N LEU A 251 3.21 8.22 -3.39
CA LEU A 251 2.48 9.19 -4.21
C LEU A 251 3.23 9.56 -5.49
N HIS A 252 4.31 8.85 -5.82
CA HIS A 252 5.11 9.17 -7.00
C HIS A 252 4.31 9.04 -8.30
N ARG A 253 4.57 9.94 -9.26
CA ARG A 253 3.85 10.00 -10.56
C ARG A 253 3.92 8.71 -11.39
N LEU A 254 4.97 7.91 -11.21
CA LEU A 254 5.18 6.66 -11.95
C LEU A 254 4.71 5.46 -11.13
N ALA A 255 3.78 4.68 -11.69
CA ALA A 255 3.27 3.46 -11.07
C ALA A 255 4.39 2.45 -10.70
N ARG A 256 5.41 2.28 -11.55
CA ARG A 256 6.54 1.38 -11.28
C ARG A 256 7.31 1.72 -9.99
N VAL A 257 7.40 3.01 -9.64
CA VAL A 257 8.07 3.45 -8.40
C VAL A 257 7.17 3.10 -7.23
N ARG A 258 5.86 3.42 -7.32
CA ARG A 258 4.88 3.08 -6.27
C ARG A 258 4.83 1.57 -6.00
N VAL A 259 4.83 0.74 -7.03
CA VAL A 259 4.94 -0.72 -6.89
C VAL A 259 6.23 -1.11 -6.16
N ALA A 260 7.39 -0.63 -6.60
CA ALA A 260 8.67 -0.95 -5.96
C ALA A 260 8.71 -0.54 -4.47
N VAL A 261 8.08 0.58 -4.12
CA VAL A 261 8.00 1.09 -2.75
C VAL A 261 7.06 0.25 -1.90
N VAL A 262 5.86 -0.08 -2.40
CA VAL A 262 4.92 -0.99 -1.71
C VAL A 262 5.58 -2.33 -1.41
N GLU A 263 6.27 -2.88 -2.40
CA GLU A 263 7.04 -4.12 -2.28
C GLU A 263 8.15 -4.06 -1.23
N THR A 264 8.80 -2.90 -1.13
CA THR A 264 9.85 -2.69 -0.13
C THR A 264 9.28 -2.52 1.27
N ILE A 265 8.22 -1.74 1.42
CA ILE A 265 7.51 -1.57 2.69
C ILE A 265 6.97 -2.91 3.17
N ARG A 266 6.44 -3.76 2.27
CA ARG A 266 6.03 -5.13 2.57
C ARG A 266 7.13 -5.93 3.26
N ALA A 267 8.35 -5.93 2.69
CA ALA A 267 9.51 -6.65 3.22
C ALA A 267 10.10 -6.02 4.51
N LEU A 268 10.02 -4.69 4.67
CA LEU A 268 10.50 -3.99 5.86
C LEU A 268 9.59 -4.20 7.07
N VAL A 269 8.27 -4.19 6.85
CA VAL A 269 7.29 -4.40 7.94
C VAL A 269 7.34 -5.83 8.44
N THR A 270 7.51 -6.81 7.55
CA THR A 270 7.59 -8.25 7.89
C THR A 270 8.97 -8.71 8.35
N CYS A 271 9.99 -7.84 8.30
CA CYS A 271 11.32 -8.14 8.83
C CYS A 271 11.23 -8.64 10.28
N PRO A 272 11.70 -9.85 10.60
CA PRO A 272 11.35 -10.47 11.87
C PRO A 272 12.14 -9.86 13.05
N ASN A 273 11.42 -9.44 14.09
CA ASN A 273 11.99 -9.13 15.39
C ASN A 273 11.63 -10.24 16.39
N VAL A 274 12.41 -11.32 16.37
CA VAL A 274 12.17 -12.53 17.16
C VAL A 274 12.12 -12.23 18.66
N GLU A 275 12.99 -11.35 19.14
CA GLU A 275 13.06 -10.94 20.55
C GLU A 275 11.75 -10.30 21.05
N LYS A 276 11.04 -9.60 20.17
CA LYS A 276 9.78 -8.90 20.47
C LYS A 276 8.54 -9.63 19.94
N CYS A 277 8.70 -10.80 19.32
CA CYS A 277 7.61 -11.56 18.68
C CYS A 277 6.74 -10.69 17.76
N LYS A 278 7.36 -9.85 16.92
CA LYS A 278 6.66 -8.93 16.00
C LYS A 278 7.43 -8.69 14.71
N GLY A 279 6.77 -8.12 13.71
CA GLY A 279 7.46 -7.48 12.60
C GLY A 279 8.18 -6.21 13.07
N SER A 280 9.43 -5.98 12.65
CA SER A 280 10.23 -4.86 13.14
C SER A 280 9.73 -3.51 12.63
N GLY A 281 9.03 -3.48 11.49
CA GLY A 281 8.47 -2.25 10.91
C GLY A 281 6.99 -1.99 11.25
N THR A 282 6.34 -2.80 12.10
CA THR A 282 4.88 -2.71 12.32
C THR A 282 4.42 -1.41 12.96
N GLU A 283 5.29 -0.71 13.68
CA GLU A 283 5.00 0.61 14.25
C GLU A 283 4.70 1.66 13.17
N ALA A 284 5.27 1.52 11.97
CA ALA A 284 5.04 2.44 10.86
C ALA A 284 3.68 2.24 10.16
N ILE A 285 2.92 1.18 10.49
CA ILE A 285 1.57 0.95 9.93
C ILE A 285 0.63 2.11 10.28
N VAL A 286 0.74 2.66 11.50
CA VAL A 286 -0.07 3.80 11.95
C VAL A 286 0.22 5.04 11.10
N ASP A 287 1.49 5.29 10.78
CA ASP A 287 1.93 6.41 9.95
C ASP A 287 1.40 6.27 8.51
N LEU A 288 1.40 5.05 7.96
CA LEU A 288 0.89 4.75 6.62
C LEU A 288 -0.63 4.94 6.48
N ILE A 289 -1.38 4.57 7.52
CA ILE A 289 -2.84 4.76 7.57
C ILE A 289 -3.18 6.23 7.89
N GLY A 290 -2.24 6.98 8.47
CA GLY A 290 -2.49 8.33 8.98
C GLY A 290 -3.44 8.34 10.18
N HIS A 291 -3.51 7.24 10.93
CA HIS A 291 -4.35 7.12 12.13
C HIS A 291 -3.74 7.92 13.29
N ARG A 292 -4.60 8.52 14.11
CA ARG A 292 -4.20 9.14 15.37
C ARG A 292 -5.31 8.96 16.39
N ASP A 293 -4.91 8.61 17.61
CA ASP A 293 -5.84 8.55 18.73
C ASP A 293 -6.29 9.96 19.10
N GLU A 294 -7.60 10.12 19.34
CA GLU A 294 -8.25 11.41 19.60
C GLU A 294 -7.59 12.19 20.75
N ASN A 295 -7.01 11.46 21.72
CA ASN A 295 -6.44 12.02 22.94
C ASN A 295 -4.93 12.34 22.84
N VAL A 296 -4.26 11.98 21.76
CA VAL A 296 -2.84 12.28 21.56
C VAL A 296 -2.75 13.57 20.77
N ILE A 297 -2.00 14.58 21.21
CA ILE A 297 -1.71 15.79 20.42
C ILE A 297 -0.20 16.04 20.36
N PRO A 298 0.46 15.84 19.20
CA PRO A 298 1.85 16.22 19.02
C PRO A 298 2.03 17.71 19.33
N VAL A 299 3.09 18.03 20.06
CA VAL A 299 3.43 19.42 20.41
C VAL A 299 3.55 20.30 19.16
N ALA A 300 4.05 19.74 18.05
CA ALA A 300 4.16 20.45 16.77
C ALA A 300 2.81 20.92 16.19
N SER A 301 1.71 20.20 16.47
CA SER A 301 0.37 20.57 16.00
C SER A 301 -0.15 21.87 16.63
N PHE A 302 0.44 22.32 17.76
CA PHE A 302 0.08 23.62 18.37
C PHE A 302 0.70 24.82 17.63
N TYR A 303 1.78 24.59 16.88
CA TYR A 303 2.53 25.65 16.21
C TYR A 303 2.38 25.63 14.69
N THR A 304 2.02 24.47 14.12
CA THR A 304 1.95 24.28 12.67
C THR A 304 0.72 23.49 12.27
N ALA A 305 0.16 23.82 11.10
CA ALA A 305 -0.90 23.02 10.50
C ALA A 305 -0.30 21.68 10.04
N GLU A 306 -0.75 20.59 10.66
CA GLU A 306 -0.29 19.25 10.33
C GLU A 306 -1.23 18.61 9.30
N VAL A 307 -0.69 18.24 8.14
CA VAL A 307 -1.41 17.47 7.13
C VAL A 307 -1.10 16.00 7.33
N ARG A 308 -2.07 15.23 7.82
CA ARG A 308 -2.01 13.76 7.81
C ARG A 308 -2.59 13.23 6.52
N LEU A 309 -1.84 12.35 5.87
CA LEU A 309 -2.28 11.69 4.65
C LEU A 309 -2.43 10.19 4.93
N ASN A 310 -3.60 9.65 4.61
CA ASN A 310 -3.83 8.21 4.61
C ASN A 310 -3.28 7.66 3.28
N TYR A 311 -2.04 7.14 3.31
CA TYR A 311 -1.39 6.59 2.12
C TYR A 311 -2.10 5.32 1.64
N PHE A 312 -2.64 4.52 2.55
CA PHE A 312 -3.38 3.31 2.19
C PHE A 312 -4.65 3.61 1.42
N ALA A 313 -5.41 4.64 1.80
CA ALA A 313 -6.57 5.10 1.01
C ALA A 313 -6.17 5.56 -0.40
N LYS A 314 -4.97 6.12 -0.57
CA LYS A 314 -4.45 6.50 -1.90
C LYS A 314 -4.03 5.29 -2.75
N LEU A 315 -3.50 4.24 -2.12
CA LEU A 315 -3.09 3.00 -2.80
C LEU A 315 -4.27 2.09 -3.14
N ASP A 316 -5.23 2.00 -2.23
CA ASP A 316 -6.50 1.29 -2.42
C ASP A 316 -7.27 1.83 -3.64
N GLN A 317 -7.29 3.15 -3.83
CA GLN A 317 -7.95 3.82 -4.95
C GLN A 317 -6.99 4.17 -6.10
N ASP A 318 -5.85 3.47 -6.21
CA ASP A 318 -4.88 3.78 -7.26
C ASP A 318 -5.45 3.50 -8.66
N ARG A 319 -5.25 4.44 -9.59
CA ARG A 319 -5.71 4.28 -10.98
C ARG A 319 -5.02 3.13 -11.71
N ASN A 320 -3.81 2.75 -11.30
CA ASN A 320 -3.07 1.66 -11.93
C ASN A 320 -3.31 0.34 -11.17
N PRO A 321 -3.90 -0.68 -11.82
CA PRO A 321 -4.22 -1.95 -11.15
C PRO A 321 -2.97 -2.67 -10.64
N MET A 322 -1.80 -2.48 -11.24
CA MET A 322 -0.55 -3.09 -10.74
C MET A 322 -0.16 -2.54 -9.36
N VAL A 323 -0.46 -1.28 -9.06
CA VAL A 323 -0.22 -0.70 -7.73
C VAL A 323 -1.20 -1.30 -6.73
N ARG A 324 -2.49 -1.40 -7.09
CA ARG A 324 -3.52 -2.02 -6.24
C ARG A 324 -3.20 -3.48 -5.94
N ARG A 325 -2.80 -4.27 -6.95
CA ARG A 325 -2.33 -5.67 -6.79
C ARG A 325 -1.20 -5.77 -5.77
N ALA A 326 -0.15 -4.95 -5.92
CA ALA A 326 0.98 -4.94 -4.98
C ALA A 326 0.52 -4.54 -3.56
N PHE A 327 -0.37 -3.55 -3.45
CA PHE A 327 -0.89 -3.08 -2.17
C PHE A 327 -1.72 -4.15 -1.45
N PHE A 328 -2.69 -4.78 -2.12
CA PHE A 328 -3.50 -5.81 -1.48
C PHE A 328 -2.72 -7.10 -1.22
N ALA A 329 -1.72 -7.43 -2.04
CA ALA A 329 -0.78 -8.51 -1.74
C ALA A 329 0.03 -8.22 -0.47
N MET A 330 0.42 -6.96 -0.23
CA MET A 330 1.06 -6.53 1.01
C MET A 330 0.11 -6.62 2.21
N ILE A 331 -1.13 -6.13 2.10
CA ILE A 331 -2.12 -6.26 3.17
C ILE A 331 -2.38 -7.72 3.53
N SER A 332 -2.56 -8.58 2.52
CA SER A 332 -2.80 -10.01 2.71
C SER A 332 -1.60 -10.70 3.38
N ASP A 333 -0.38 -10.42 2.91
CA ASP A 333 0.86 -10.92 3.52
C ASP A 333 0.95 -10.54 4.99
N TRP A 334 0.68 -9.29 5.35
CA TRP A 334 0.74 -8.83 6.74
C TRP A 334 -0.31 -9.48 7.63
N MET A 335 -1.56 -9.59 7.15
CA MET A 335 -2.63 -10.22 7.93
C MET A 335 -2.39 -11.72 8.15
N VAL A 336 -1.72 -12.39 7.21
CA VAL A 336 -1.40 -13.82 7.31
C VAL A 336 -0.12 -14.06 8.11
N ASN A 337 0.95 -13.30 7.87
CA ASN A 337 2.30 -13.67 8.31
C ASN A 337 2.85 -12.85 9.49
N LEU A 338 2.26 -11.70 9.87
CA LEU A 338 2.78 -10.94 11.01
C LEU A 338 2.58 -11.71 12.34
N PRO A 339 3.64 -11.82 13.18
CA PRO A 339 3.50 -12.42 14.51
C PRO A 339 2.56 -11.62 15.42
N ASP A 340 2.64 -10.29 15.37
CA ASP A 340 1.82 -9.32 16.11
C ASP A 340 0.55 -8.90 15.36
N ARG A 341 0.05 -9.74 14.46
CA ARG A 341 -1.12 -9.46 13.60
C ARG A 341 -2.35 -8.92 14.37
N TYR A 342 -2.63 -9.42 15.57
CA TYR A 342 -3.83 -9.06 16.33
C TYR A 342 -3.92 -7.55 16.62
N ASP A 343 -2.78 -6.87 16.74
CA ASP A 343 -2.72 -5.42 16.99
C ASP A 343 -3.10 -4.59 15.76
N HIS A 344 -2.98 -5.17 14.57
CA HIS A 344 -3.13 -4.48 13.29
C HIS A 344 -4.34 -4.94 12.48
N GLU A 345 -4.84 -6.16 12.70
CA GLU A 345 -5.94 -6.75 11.95
C GLU A 345 -7.16 -5.84 11.84
N SER A 346 -7.58 -5.16 12.93
CA SER A 346 -8.74 -4.26 12.85
C SER A 346 -8.52 -3.01 12.00
N ARG A 347 -7.26 -2.58 11.83
CA ARG A 347 -6.87 -1.43 11.01
C ARG A 347 -6.65 -1.82 9.56
N LEU A 348 -6.21 -3.07 9.30
CA LEU A 348 -5.93 -3.59 7.96
C LEU A 348 -7.17 -4.19 7.28
N LEU A 349 -8.09 -4.77 8.06
CA LEU A 349 -9.28 -5.46 7.55
C LEU A 349 -10.16 -4.60 6.61
N PRO A 350 -10.40 -3.29 6.84
CA PRO A 350 -11.19 -2.46 5.92
C PRO A 350 -10.63 -2.47 4.49
N TYR A 351 -9.31 -2.46 4.35
CA TYR A 351 -8.64 -2.48 3.04
C TYR A 351 -8.77 -3.86 2.37
N LEU A 352 -8.65 -4.95 3.14
CA LEU A 352 -8.88 -6.29 2.59
C LEU A 352 -10.34 -6.50 2.16
N LEU A 353 -11.30 -5.95 2.92
CA LEU A 353 -12.72 -6.00 2.54
C LEU A 353 -13.05 -5.12 1.33
N SER A 354 -12.32 -4.02 1.14
CA SER A 354 -12.41 -3.19 -0.07
C SER A 354 -11.98 -3.98 -1.31
N ALA A 355 -10.85 -4.70 -1.21
CA ALA A 355 -10.28 -5.50 -2.29
C ALA A 355 -11.27 -6.52 -2.88
N ILE A 356 -12.20 -7.03 -2.06
CA ILE A 356 -13.26 -7.95 -2.50
C ILE A 356 -14.09 -7.33 -3.64
N SER A 357 -14.34 -6.02 -3.60
CA SER A 357 -15.13 -5.31 -4.62
C SER A 357 -14.25 -4.49 -5.58
N ASP A 358 -12.99 -4.88 -5.78
CA ASP A 358 -12.11 -4.26 -6.77
C ASP A 358 -12.57 -4.56 -8.21
N GLU A 359 -12.28 -3.64 -9.12
CA GLU A 359 -12.55 -3.78 -10.56
C GLU A 359 -11.72 -4.89 -11.22
N ASP A 360 -10.53 -5.16 -10.67
CA ASP A 360 -9.66 -6.24 -11.12
C ASP A 360 -10.06 -7.56 -10.44
N THR A 361 -10.61 -8.48 -11.24
CA THR A 361 -11.14 -9.75 -10.73
C THR A 361 -10.09 -10.62 -10.05
N ALA A 362 -8.81 -10.49 -10.41
CA ALA A 362 -7.73 -11.20 -9.72
C ALA A 362 -7.56 -10.70 -8.28
N ILE A 363 -7.65 -9.38 -8.06
CA ILE A 363 -7.59 -8.78 -6.72
C ILE A 363 -8.77 -9.27 -5.87
N SER A 364 -9.99 -9.22 -6.44
CA SER A 364 -11.21 -9.68 -5.78
C SER A 364 -11.11 -11.16 -5.36
N HIS A 365 -10.66 -12.01 -6.27
CA HIS A 365 -10.44 -13.44 -6.02
C HIS A 365 -9.40 -13.67 -4.91
N ASP A 366 -8.23 -13.04 -5.02
CA ASP A 366 -7.14 -13.21 -4.04
C ASP A 366 -7.56 -12.71 -2.64
N ALA A 367 -8.37 -11.65 -2.57
CA ALA A 367 -8.92 -11.12 -1.32
C ALA A 367 -9.91 -12.10 -0.66
N LEU A 368 -10.82 -12.69 -1.45
CA LEU A 368 -11.75 -13.73 -0.97
C LEU A 368 -10.98 -14.95 -0.45
N GLN A 369 -10.00 -15.45 -1.20
CA GLN A 369 -9.16 -16.56 -0.78
C GLN A 369 -8.39 -16.24 0.50
N THR A 370 -7.85 -15.02 0.62
CA THR A 370 -7.16 -14.57 1.84
C THR A 370 -8.11 -14.59 3.04
N LEU A 371 -9.36 -14.13 2.89
CA LEU A 371 -10.35 -14.14 3.95
C LEU A 371 -10.80 -15.56 4.36
N GLU A 372 -10.81 -16.50 3.44
CA GLU A 372 -11.01 -17.92 3.75
C GLU A 372 -9.87 -18.46 4.61
N VAL A 373 -8.61 -18.20 4.24
CA VAL A 373 -7.42 -18.59 5.03
C VAL A 373 -7.46 -17.98 6.43
N LEU A 374 -7.81 -16.70 6.54
CA LEU A 374 -7.96 -16.02 7.83
C LEU A 374 -9.10 -16.61 8.67
N GLY A 375 -10.20 -16.99 8.01
CA GLY A 375 -11.33 -17.66 8.63
C GLY A 375 -10.98 -19.03 9.18
N GLU A 376 -10.36 -19.89 8.37
CA GLU A 376 -9.88 -21.22 8.79
C GLU A 376 -8.90 -21.13 9.95
N ARG A 377 -7.99 -20.15 9.92
CA ARG A 377 -7.09 -19.88 11.05
C ARG A 377 -7.88 -19.48 12.30
N TYR A 378 -8.86 -18.58 12.17
CA TYR A 378 -9.70 -18.17 13.28
C TYR A 378 -10.41 -19.37 13.92
N GLU A 379 -10.96 -20.29 13.10
CA GLU A 379 -11.59 -21.51 13.61
C GLU A 379 -10.62 -22.42 14.35
N ARG A 380 -9.38 -22.57 13.86
CA ARG A 380 -8.35 -23.36 14.55
C ARG A 380 -7.95 -22.76 15.89
N GLU A 381 -7.87 -21.43 15.98
CA GLU A 381 -7.49 -20.71 17.20
C GLU A 381 -8.63 -20.67 18.24
N HIS A 382 -9.90 -20.71 17.81
CA HIS A 382 -11.10 -20.61 18.67
C HIS A 382 -11.95 -21.90 18.64
N GLY A 383 -11.29 -23.05 18.47
CA GLY A 383 -11.93 -24.31 18.08
C GLY A 383 -13.12 -24.74 18.92
N GLU A 384 -13.05 -24.65 20.25
CA GLU A 384 -14.13 -25.08 21.14
C GLU A 384 -15.42 -24.26 20.93
N ASP A 385 -15.32 -22.93 20.94
CA ASP A 385 -16.45 -22.01 20.72
C ASP A 385 -17.07 -22.19 19.33
N VAL A 386 -16.23 -22.35 18.29
CA VAL A 386 -16.70 -22.50 16.92
C VAL A 386 -17.35 -23.87 16.70
N ILE A 387 -16.77 -24.94 17.27
CA ILE A 387 -17.35 -26.29 17.23
C ILE A 387 -18.71 -26.28 17.93
N GLU A 388 -18.83 -25.62 19.08
CA GLU A 388 -20.09 -25.48 19.80
C GLU A 388 -21.17 -24.84 18.92
N ILE A 389 -20.84 -23.70 18.28
CA ILE A 389 -21.75 -23.01 17.36
C ILE A 389 -22.16 -23.92 16.19
N LYS A 390 -21.23 -24.71 15.63
CA LYS A 390 -21.49 -25.66 14.52
C LYS A 390 -22.33 -26.85 14.96
N GLN A 391 -22.03 -27.48 16.10
CA GLN A 391 -22.66 -28.70 16.59
C GLN A 391 -24.10 -28.46 17.06
N TYR A 392 -24.33 -27.40 17.85
CA TYR A 392 -25.69 -26.98 18.19
C TYR A 392 -26.39 -26.31 16.99
N GLY A 393 -25.60 -25.95 15.97
CA GLY A 393 -26.03 -25.27 14.76
C GLY A 393 -26.76 -23.98 15.10
N VAL A 394 -26.18 -23.14 15.94
CA VAL A 394 -26.78 -21.85 16.31
C VAL A 394 -26.66 -20.86 15.14
N ASP A 395 -25.63 -21.04 14.31
CA ASP A 395 -25.36 -20.18 13.17
C ASP A 395 -26.42 -20.32 12.06
N GLY A 396 -26.96 -19.18 11.61
CA GLY A 396 -27.90 -19.14 10.49
C GLY A 396 -29.28 -19.74 10.78
N LYS A 397 -29.61 -20.01 12.06
CA LYS A 397 -30.89 -20.64 12.44
C LYS A 397 -31.90 -19.71 13.08
N ASN A 398 -31.57 -18.44 13.33
CA ASN A 398 -32.55 -17.51 13.87
C ASN A 398 -33.69 -17.32 12.85
N PRO A 399 -34.93 -17.72 13.17
CA PRO A 399 -36.03 -17.67 12.21
C PRO A 399 -36.44 -16.24 11.84
N THR A 400 -35.87 -15.22 12.49
CA THR A 400 -36.11 -13.80 12.22
C THR A 400 -35.39 -13.30 10.96
N TYR A 401 -34.28 -13.93 10.55
CA TYR A 401 -33.38 -13.37 9.55
C TYR A 401 -33.31 -14.22 8.28
N ASN A 402 -33.08 -13.57 7.14
CA ASN A 402 -33.09 -14.17 5.81
C ASN A 402 -31.67 -14.57 5.36
N TYR A 403 -31.15 -15.67 5.91
CA TYR A 403 -29.78 -16.14 5.58
C TYR A 403 -29.64 -16.80 4.21
N HIS A 404 -30.76 -17.25 3.61
CA HIS A 404 -30.74 -18.10 2.41
C HIS A 404 -31.04 -17.35 1.11
N ALA A 405 -31.44 -16.07 1.19
CA ALA A 405 -31.63 -15.27 -0.01
C ALA A 405 -30.30 -15.11 -0.79
N PRO A 406 -30.34 -15.10 -2.14
CA PRO A 406 -29.14 -14.94 -2.97
C PRO A 406 -28.35 -13.69 -2.60
N LEU A 407 -27.04 -13.82 -2.39
CA LEU A 407 -26.17 -12.71 -2.05
C LEU A 407 -25.74 -11.93 -3.30
N PRO A 408 -25.51 -10.61 -3.20
CA PRO A 408 -25.01 -9.82 -4.32
C PRO A 408 -23.56 -10.17 -4.67
N GLU A 409 -23.13 -9.82 -5.88
CA GLU A 409 -21.71 -9.87 -6.27
C GLU A 409 -20.82 -9.19 -5.22
N PRO A 410 -19.66 -9.75 -4.86
CA PRO A 410 -19.03 -10.96 -5.44
C PRO A 410 -19.39 -12.28 -4.71
N PHE A 411 -20.43 -12.29 -3.88
CA PHE A 411 -20.79 -13.44 -3.03
C PHE A 411 -21.77 -14.42 -3.68
N ILE A 412 -21.84 -14.46 -5.02
CA ILE A 412 -22.77 -15.34 -5.74
C ILE A 412 -22.50 -16.83 -5.45
N ALA A 413 -21.25 -17.19 -5.16
CA ALA A 413 -20.87 -18.55 -4.79
C ALA A 413 -21.53 -19.05 -3.49
N GLY A 414 -22.03 -18.14 -2.66
CA GLY A 414 -22.80 -18.46 -1.47
C GLY A 414 -22.32 -17.71 -0.22
N ARG A 415 -22.96 -18.07 0.89
CA ARG A 415 -22.70 -17.48 2.21
C ARG A 415 -21.28 -17.81 2.68
N PRO A 416 -20.46 -16.82 3.10
CA PRO A 416 -19.10 -17.08 3.57
C PRO A 416 -19.02 -18.02 4.77
N SER A 417 -17.86 -18.67 4.93
CA SER A 417 -17.59 -19.62 6.02
C SER A 417 -17.84 -18.99 7.40
N LEU A 418 -18.20 -19.82 8.38
CA LEU A 418 -18.43 -19.36 9.75
C LEU A 418 -17.19 -18.68 10.34
N GLY A 419 -16.01 -19.31 10.21
CA GLY A 419 -14.74 -18.73 10.63
C GLY A 419 -14.50 -17.33 10.07
N THR A 420 -14.68 -17.14 8.76
CA THR A 420 -14.47 -15.83 8.14
C THR A 420 -15.47 -14.79 8.66
N ARG A 421 -16.75 -15.17 8.81
CA ARG A 421 -17.77 -14.26 9.38
C ARG A 421 -17.46 -13.87 10.82
N LEU A 422 -17.10 -14.82 11.68
CA LEU A 422 -16.72 -14.53 13.06
C LEU A 422 -15.46 -13.66 13.14
N PHE A 423 -14.47 -13.93 12.30
CA PHE A 423 -13.26 -13.12 12.19
C PHE A 423 -13.57 -11.64 11.86
N VAL A 424 -14.43 -11.40 10.86
CA VAL A 424 -14.83 -10.05 10.46
C VAL A 424 -15.70 -9.38 11.54
N ARG A 425 -16.69 -10.08 12.09
CA ARG A 425 -17.59 -9.58 13.15
C ARG A 425 -16.84 -9.05 14.35
N GLY A 426 -15.82 -9.77 14.81
CA GLY A 426 -15.00 -9.36 15.96
C GLY A 426 -14.28 -8.03 15.77
N ARG A 427 -14.19 -7.51 14.54
CA ARG A 427 -13.41 -6.31 14.18
C ARG A 427 -14.24 -5.20 13.54
N ALA A 428 -15.37 -5.52 12.91
CA ALA A 428 -16.17 -4.60 12.09
C ALA A 428 -16.60 -3.31 12.80
N ARG A 429 -16.98 -3.40 14.09
CA ARG A 429 -17.44 -2.24 14.87
C ARG A 429 -16.40 -1.10 14.96
N ARG A 430 -15.11 -1.43 14.87
CA ARG A 430 -14.01 -0.43 14.93
C ARG A 430 -13.97 0.49 13.71
N PHE A 431 -14.53 0.07 12.58
CA PHE A 431 -14.47 0.82 11.32
C PHE A 431 -15.84 1.05 10.66
N LEU A 432 -16.93 0.48 11.18
CA LEU A 432 -18.29 0.74 10.69
C LEU A 432 -18.65 2.23 10.78
N GLY A 433 -18.41 2.88 11.92
CA GLY A 433 -18.66 4.32 12.10
C GLY A 433 -17.93 5.19 11.07
N PRO A 434 -16.61 5.04 10.89
CA PRO A 434 -15.87 5.66 9.79
C PRO A 434 -16.49 5.46 8.40
N ILE A 435 -16.85 4.23 8.01
CA ILE A 435 -17.50 3.95 6.72
C ILE A 435 -18.79 4.75 6.55
N LEU A 436 -19.65 4.78 7.57
CA LEU A 436 -20.93 5.50 7.50
C LEU A 436 -20.74 7.02 7.42
N ARG A 437 -19.69 7.58 8.03
CA ARG A 437 -19.31 8.99 7.86
C ARG A 437 -18.81 9.28 6.45
N GLU A 438 -17.98 8.39 5.88
CA GLU A 438 -17.47 8.53 4.51
C GLU A 438 -18.57 8.40 3.46
N LEU A 439 -19.56 7.54 3.70
CA LEU A 439 -20.73 7.40 2.84
C LEU A 439 -21.58 8.69 2.79
N ALA A 440 -21.56 9.48 3.87
CA ALA A 440 -22.21 10.78 3.97
C ALA A 440 -21.29 11.97 3.60
N ASN A 441 -20.09 11.71 3.05
CA ASN A 441 -19.16 12.75 2.61
C ASN A 441 -19.69 13.47 1.34
N TRP A 442 -19.15 14.64 1.04
CA TRP A 442 -19.48 15.42 -0.16
C TRP A 442 -18.75 14.95 -1.43
N GLN A 443 -17.72 14.12 -1.31
CA GLN A 443 -16.93 13.63 -2.46
C GLN A 443 -17.46 12.31 -3.01
N ASP A 444 -17.81 12.27 -4.30
CA ASP A 444 -18.45 11.10 -4.94
C ASP A 444 -17.58 9.84 -4.93
N ALA A 445 -16.29 9.96 -5.24
CA ALA A 445 -15.37 8.81 -5.22
C ALA A 445 -15.27 8.14 -3.82
N THR A 446 -15.27 8.96 -2.77
CA THR A 446 -15.23 8.49 -1.38
C THR A 446 -16.52 7.75 -1.01
N ARG A 447 -17.68 8.28 -1.43
CA ARG A 447 -18.99 7.65 -1.20
C ARG A 447 -19.12 6.32 -1.96
N ALA A 448 -18.67 6.28 -3.21
CA ALA A 448 -18.66 5.09 -4.05
C ALA A 448 -17.82 3.96 -3.46
N HIS A 449 -16.67 4.30 -2.86
CA HIS A 449 -15.86 3.33 -2.15
C HIS A 449 -16.53 2.86 -0.85
N ALA A 450 -17.03 3.80 -0.04
CA ALA A 450 -17.67 3.50 1.24
C ALA A 450 -18.91 2.59 1.11
N VAL A 451 -19.75 2.79 0.09
CA VAL A 451 -20.95 1.94 -0.12
C VAL A 451 -20.58 0.51 -0.52
N ARG A 452 -19.56 0.33 -1.38
CA ARG A 452 -19.06 -0.98 -1.78
C ARG A 452 -18.47 -1.74 -0.58
N LEU A 453 -17.68 -1.05 0.24
CA LEU A 453 -17.15 -1.60 1.47
C LEU A 453 -18.26 -1.95 2.49
N LEU A 454 -19.25 -1.07 2.66
CA LEU A 454 -20.40 -1.33 3.54
C LEU A 454 -21.15 -2.59 3.13
N LYS A 455 -21.43 -2.77 1.83
CA LYS A 455 -22.05 -3.99 1.29
C LYS A 455 -21.31 -5.24 1.73
N CYS A 456 -19.97 -5.29 1.56
CA CYS A 456 -19.15 -6.40 2.02
C CYS A 456 -19.29 -6.62 3.54
N VAL A 457 -19.21 -5.56 4.33
CA VAL A 457 -19.33 -5.63 5.80
C VAL A 457 -20.67 -6.22 6.23
N LEU A 458 -21.77 -5.82 5.60
CA LEU A 458 -23.11 -6.33 5.92
C LEU A 458 -23.24 -7.83 5.68
N VAL A 459 -22.66 -8.36 4.59
CA VAL A 459 -22.65 -9.80 4.28
C VAL A 459 -21.92 -10.60 5.37
N TYR A 460 -20.80 -10.11 5.86
CA TYR A 460 -20.04 -10.83 6.89
C TYR A 460 -20.64 -10.68 8.31
N CYS A 461 -21.14 -9.49 8.64
CA CYS A 461 -21.66 -9.21 9.96
C CYS A 461 -23.01 -9.90 10.22
N GLU A 462 -23.86 -10.02 9.20
CA GLU A 462 -25.22 -10.55 9.33
C GLU A 462 -25.94 -9.96 10.56
N GLU A 463 -26.64 -10.76 11.36
CA GLU A 463 -27.45 -10.33 12.50
C GLU A 463 -26.78 -9.39 13.51
N THR A 464 -25.45 -9.39 13.60
CA THR A 464 -24.73 -8.49 14.52
C THR A 464 -24.92 -7.02 14.13
N ILE A 465 -25.31 -6.72 12.89
CA ILE A 465 -25.62 -5.35 12.45
C ILE A 465 -26.84 -4.77 13.17
N THR A 466 -27.67 -5.60 13.81
CA THR A 466 -28.92 -5.16 14.46
C THR A 466 -28.68 -4.04 15.47
N VAL A 467 -27.55 -4.06 16.18
CA VAL A 467 -27.17 -3.04 17.16
C VAL A 467 -26.93 -1.67 16.50
N ASP A 468 -26.43 -1.66 15.26
CA ASP A 468 -26.06 -0.47 14.51
C ASP A 468 -27.11 -0.07 13.45
N VAL A 469 -28.26 -0.76 13.36
CA VAL A 469 -29.35 -0.48 12.41
C VAL A 469 -29.80 0.96 12.44
N HIS A 470 -29.92 1.54 13.64
CA HIS A 470 -30.30 2.94 13.80
C HIS A 470 -29.33 3.89 13.07
N LEU A 471 -28.02 3.60 13.10
CA LEU A 471 -27.00 4.39 12.43
C LEU A 471 -27.00 4.13 10.92
N LEU A 472 -27.21 2.88 10.50
CA LEU A 472 -27.34 2.48 9.10
C LEU A 472 -28.51 3.18 8.42
N VAL A 473 -29.72 3.06 8.99
CA VAL A 473 -30.95 3.65 8.44
C VAL A 473 -30.83 5.17 8.37
N ASN A 474 -30.32 5.81 9.42
CA ASN A 474 -30.10 7.26 9.42
C ASN A 474 -29.06 7.70 8.38
N THR A 475 -28.05 6.88 8.11
CA THR A 475 -27.07 7.16 7.05
C THR A 475 -27.71 7.03 5.69
N LEU A 476 -28.46 5.94 5.43
CA LEU A 476 -29.20 5.75 4.18
C LEU A 476 -30.15 6.91 3.91
N LEU A 477 -30.93 7.34 4.91
CA LEU A 477 -31.85 8.49 4.81
C LEU A 477 -31.15 9.78 4.35
N ARG A 478 -29.86 9.97 4.69
CA ARG A 478 -29.08 11.15 4.29
C ARG A 478 -28.49 11.03 2.89
N THR A 479 -28.18 9.82 2.44
CA THR A 479 -27.36 9.60 1.22
C THR A 479 -28.16 9.14 0.00
N TRP A 480 -29.38 8.65 0.21
CA TRP A 480 -30.23 8.04 -0.83
C TRP A 480 -30.57 8.95 -2.02
N GLY A 481 -30.82 10.24 -1.76
CA GLY A 481 -31.30 11.18 -2.77
C GLY A 481 -30.19 11.98 -3.49
N GLY A 482 -28.92 11.81 -3.10
CA GLY A 482 -27.83 12.68 -3.55
C GLY A 482 -27.14 12.24 -4.84
N ASP A 483 -27.08 10.93 -5.12
CA ASP A 483 -26.30 10.38 -6.25
C ASP A 483 -26.99 9.16 -6.86
N HIS A 484 -27.36 9.27 -8.14
CA HIS A 484 -28.06 8.21 -8.85
C HIS A 484 -27.15 7.02 -9.18
N ASP A 485 -25.84 7.23 -9.29
CA ASP A 485 -24.90 6.18 -9.67
C ASP A 485 -24.68 5.17 -8.53
N LEU A 486 -24.88 5.59 -7.28
CA LEU A 486 -24.72 4.75 -6.08
C LEU A 486 -26.01 4.07 -5.63
N LEU A 487 -27.13 4.37 -6.28
CA LEU A 487 -28.45 3.92 -5.82
C LEU A 487 -28.60 2.39 -5.86
N LEU A 488 -27.90 1.73 -6.78
CA LEU A 488 -27.91 0.27 -6.87
C LEU A 488 -27.26 -0.37 -5.63
N GLU A 489 -26.07 0.08 -5.27
CA GLU A 489 -25.32 -0.40 -4.10
C GLU A 489 -26.00 0.00 -2.79
N LEU A 490 -26.62 1.18 -2.73
CA LEU A 490 -27.43 1.60 -1.59
C LEU A 490 -28.66 0.70 -1.41
N ARG A 491 -29.33 0.31 -2.49
CA ARG A 491 -30.43 -0.67 -2.44
C ARG A 491 -29.94 -2.04 -1.98
N GLN A 492 -28.78 -2.49 -2.44
CA GLN A 492 -28.18 -3.73 -1.94
C GLN A 492 -27.84 -3.65 -0.45
N CYS A 493 -27.35 -2.50 0.04
CA CYS A 493 -27.13 -2.30 1.47
C CYS A 493 -28.44 -2.30 2.26
N ALA A 494 -29.51 -1.67 1.75
CA ALA A 494 -30.82 -1.68 2.37
C ALA A 494 -31.42 -3.09 2.42
N ASP A 495 -31.36 -3.83 1.33
CA ASP A 495 -31.75 -5.24 1.25
C ASP A 495 -31.00 -6.09 2.28
N LEU A 496 -29.67 -6.05 2.29
CA LEU A 496 -28.85 -6.77 3.28
C LEU A 496 -29.16 -6.36 4.73
N THR A 497 -29.39 -5.07 4.98
CA THR A 497 -29.78 -4.59 6.31
C THR A 497 -31.13 -5.19 6.72
N GLY A 498 -32.09 -5.27 5.80
CA GLY A 498 -33.40 -5.87 6.01
C GLY A 498 -33.33 -7.38 6.27
N ARG A 499 -32.44 -8.10 5.57
CA ARG A 499 -32.22 -9.54 5.79
C ARG A 499 -31.81 -9.86 7.22
N PHE A 500 -31.02 -8.97 7.83
CA PHE A 500 -30.32 -9.21 9.09
C PHE A 500 -30.79 -8.33 10.25
N ALA A 501 -31.87 -7.56 10.07
CA ALA A 501 -32.49 -6.75 11.11
C ALA A 501 -33.99 -7.02 11.20
N ALA A 502 -34.50 -7.14 12.42
CA ALA A 502 -35.94 -7.30 12.62
C ALA A 502 -36.69 -5.99 12.29
N PRO A 503 -37.88 -6.03 11.65
CA PRO A 503 -38.64 -4.83 11.28
C PRO A 503 -38.91 -3.87 12.44
N ARG A 504 -39.20 -4.40 13.63
CA ARG A 504 -39.34 -3.62 14.87
C ARG A 504 -38.18 -2.66 15.18
N THR A 505 -36.98 -2.92 14.65
CA THR A 505 -35.77 -2.11 14.92
C THR A 505 -35.68 -0.89 14.01
N TYR A 506 -36.07 -1.02 12.73
CA TYR A 506 -35.95 0.08 11.75
C TYR A 506 -37.28 0.77 11.44
N LEU A 507 -38.42 0.10 11.64
CA LEU A 507 -39.74 0.66 11.33
C LEU A 507 -40.05 1.95 12.10
N PRO A 508 -39.83 2.05 13.42
CA PRO A 508 -40.13 3.29 14.14
C PRO A 508 -39.40 4.51 13.55
N ILE A 509 -38.15 4.32 13.12
CA ILE A 509 -37.33 5.39 12.54
C ILE A 509 -37.93 5.85 11.20
N LEU A 510 -38.31 4.91 10.34
CA LEU A 510 -38.85 5.22 9.00
C LEU A 510 -40.28 5.75 9.07
N LEU A 511 -41.13 5.15 9.89
CA LEU A 511 -42.53 5.58 10.05
C LEU A 511 -42.59 6.99 10.64
N SER A 512 -41.82 7.31 11.67
CA SER A 512 -41.75 8.70 12.17
C SER A 512 -41.25 9.68 11.10
N ARG A 513 -40.32 9.26 10.23
CA ARG A 513 -39.86 10.07 9.10
C ARG A 513 -40.95 10.28 8.04
N ILE A 514 -41.76 9.27 7.76
CA ILE A 514 -42.87 9.33 6.82
C ILE A 514 -43.98 10.24 7.38
N ARG A 515 -44.34 10.08 8.66
CA ARG A 515 -45.35 10.90 9.36
C ARG A 515 -44.99 12.39 9.43
N GLY A 516 -43.69 12.69 9.41
CA GLY A 516 -43.17 14.06 9.54
C GLY A 516 -43.09 14.52 11.00
N ASP A 517 -42.86 13.59 11.94
CA ASP A 517 -42.76 13.92 13.37
C ASP A 517 -41.61 14.92 13.61
N SER A 518 -41.95 16.10 14.18
CA SER A 518 -41.06 17.27 14.32
C SER A 518 -39.77 17.00 15.12
N ASP A 519 -39.73 15.98 15.98
CA ASP A 519 -38.60 15.68 16.87
C ASP A 519 -37.47 14.88 16.19
N VAL A 520 -37.70 14.39 14.96
CA VAL A 520 -36.70 13.61 14.21
C VAL A 520 -35.90 14.50 13.25
N VAL A 521 -36.05 15.82 13.28
CA VAL A 521 -35.24 16.75 12.46
C VAL A 521 -33.78 16.74 12.93
N VAL A 522 -33.02 15.72 12.50
CA VAL A 522 -31.57 15.82 12.36
C VAL A 522 -31.29 17.14 11.64
N PRO A 523 -30.32 17.97 12.10
CA PRO A 523 -30.05 19.29 11.54
C PRO A 523 -29.59 19.16 10.08
N LEU A 524 -30.54 19.06 9.17
CA LEU A 524 -30.35 18.99 7.72
C LEU A 524 -29.98 20.36 7.12
N ALA A 525 -29.76 21.38 7.97
CA ALA A 525 -29.69 22.78 7.56
C ALA A 525 -28.27 23.34 7.39
N ALA A 526 -27.19 22.58 7.64
CA ALA A 526 -25.84 23.17 7.72
C ALA A 526 -24.76 22.59 6.80
N THR A 527 -25.09 21.74 5.82
CA THR A 527 -24.10 21.27 4.84
C THR A 527 -24.66 21.34 3.43
N ALA A 528 -24.37 22.48 2.79
CA ALA A 528 -24.22 22.75 1.37
C ALA A 528 -24.85 21.79 0.33
N SER A 529 -26.19 21.75 0.23
CA SER A 529 -26.93 21.68 -1.06
C SER A 529 -28.43 21.49 -0.80
N GLY A 530 -29.21 22.58 -0.87
CA GLY A 530 -30.69 22.57 -0.99
C GLY A 530 -31.48 21.97 0.18
N GLY A 531 -32.33 22.76 0.83
CA GLY A 531 -33.24 22.25 1.86
C GLY A 531 -34.11 21.11 1.30
N ALA A 532 -33.93 19.89 1.80
CA ALA A 532 -34.76 18.76 1.38
C ALA A 532 -36.21 19.02 1.80
N THR A 533 -37.09 19.22 0.82
CA THR A 533 -38.53 19.37 1.04
C THR A 533 -39.08 18.14 1.77
N THR A 534 -40.14 18.32 2.56
CA THR A 534 -40.86 17.21 3.24
C THR A 534 -41.19 16.08 2.25
N VAL A 535 -41.63 16.44 1.04
CA VAL A 535 -41.88 15.53 -0.11
C VAL A 535 -40.67 14.66 -0.47
N SER A 536 -39.47 15.24 -0.49
CA SER A 536 -38.23 14.51 -0.80
C SER A 536 -37.88 13.51 0.31
N GLN A 537 -38.06 13.91 1.57
CA GLN A 537 -37.76 13.05 2.73
C GLN A 537 -38.74 11.87 2.83
N THR A 538 -40.02 12.09 2.59
CA THR A 538 -41.04 11.02 2.54
C THR A 538 -40.75 10.04 1.41
N THR A 539 -40.39 10.52 0.22
CA THR A 539 -40.01 9.65 -0.92
C THR A 539 -38.84 8.75 -0.55
N VAL A 540 -37.77 9.33 0.00
CA VAL A 540 -36.56 8.59 0.40
C VAL A 540 -36.86 7.55 1.48
N ALA A 541 -37.64 7.92 2.50
CA ALA A 541 -38.02 6.98 3.56
C ALA A 541 -38.83 5.80 3.02
N LEU A 542 -39.75 6.02 2.08
CA LEU A 542 -40.52 4.97 1.43
C LEU A 542 -39.65 4.05 0.55
N GLU A 543 -38.68 4.59 -0.18
CA GLU A 543 -37.77 3.78 -0.98
C GLU A 543 -36.82 2.92 -0.13
N ILE A 544 -36.33 3.46 1.00
CA ILE A 544 -35.53 2.70 1.96
C ILE A 544 -36.38 1.61 2.64
N LEU A 545 -37.62 1.94 3.02
CA LEU A 545 -38.57 0.98 3.58
C LEU A 545 -38.77 -0.21 2.63
N HIS A 546 -39.00 0.08 1.34
CA HIS A 546 -39.12 -0.94 0.31
C HIS A 546 -37.86 -1.81 0.22
N GLY A 547 -36.67 -1.21 0.20
CA GLY A 547 -35.40 -1.96 0.16
C GLY A 547 -35.20 -2.88 1.37
N LEU A 548 -35.48 -2.41 2.59
CA LEU A 548 -35.40 -3.21 3.81
C LEU A 548 -36.43 -4.36 3.81
N PHE A 549 -37.62 -4.12 3.27
CA PHE A 549 -38.63 -5.17 3.15
C PHE A 549 -38.24 -6.24 2.13
N GLN A 550 -37.59 -5.86 1.02
CA GLN A 550 -37.15 -6.85 0.03
C GLN A 550 -36.20 -7.89 0.62
N GLY A 551 -35.36 -7.47 1.58
CA GLY A 551 -34.48 -8.39 2.28
C GLY A 551 -35.14 -9.16 3.43
N SER A 552 -36.14 -8.56 4.07
CA SER A 552 -36.80 -9.12 5.25
C SER A 552 -37.59 -10.40 4.92
N LEU A 553 -37.72 -11.30 5.89
CA LEU A 553 -38.63 -12.44 5.74
C LEU A 553 -40.09 -11.99 5.82
N ASP A 554 -40.91 -12.45 4.90
CA ASP A 554 -42.36 -12.21 4.82
C ASP A 554 -43.08 -12.32 6.18
N LYS A 555 -42.89 -13.45 6.87
CA LYS A 555 -43.48 -13.72 8.20
C LYS A 555 -43.08 -12.69 9.28
N MET A 556 -41.96 -12.01 9.10
CA MET A 556 -41.48 -10.98 10.01
C MET A 556 -42.04 -9.60 9.65
N VAL A 557 -42.36 -9.34 8.38
CA VAL A 557 -42.98 -8.10 7.92
C VAL A 557 -44.49 -8.09 8.17
N LEU A 558 -45.16 -9.24 7.98
CA LEU A 558 -46.61 -9.39 8.07
C LEU A 558 -47.26 -8.78 9.34
N PRO A 559 -46.71 -8.99 10.56
CA PRO A 559 -47.28 -8.42 11.78
C PRO A 559 -47.31 -6.88 11.82
N HIS A 560 -46.47 -6.23 11.00
CA HIS A 560 -46.34 -4.78 10.95
C HIS A 560 -47.16 -4.13 9.82
N VAL A 561 -47.76 -4.93 8.92
CA VAL A 561 -48.56 -4.42 7.78
C VAL A 561 -49.65 -3.43 8.22
N PRO A 562 -50.43 -3.66 9.29
CA PRO A 562 -51.44 -2.70 9.74
C PRO A 562 -50.85 -1.32 10.07
N GLU A 563 -49.75 -1.28 10.82
CA GLU A 563 -49.09 -0.03 11.23
C GLU A 563 -48.53 0.73 10.01
N ILE A 564 -48.00 0.00 9.03
CA ILE A 564 -47.49 0.57 7.78
C ILE A 564 -48.63 1.16 6.96
N LEU A 565 -49.73 0.41 6.79
CA LEU A 565 -50.91 0.85 6.06
C LEU A 565 -51.54 2.10 6.70
N GLU A 566 -51.69 2.13 8.02
CA GLU A 566 -52.15 3.30 8.76
C GLU A 566 -51.28 4.53 8.49
N THR A 567 -49.96 4.34 8.47
CA THR A 567 -49.01 5.44 8.25
C THR A 567 -49.04 5.97 6.82
N ILE A 568 -49.07 5.10 5.80
CA ILE A 568 -49.10 5.54 4.40
C ILE A 568 -50.49 6.04 3.96
N ALA A 569 -51.56 5.66 4.67
CA ALA A 569 -52.92 6.14 4.42
C ALA A 569 -53.22 7.51 5.05
N MET A 570 -52.26 8.13 5.75
CA MET A 570 -52.44 9.48 6.31
C MET A 570 -52.71 10.51 5.19
N PRO A 571 -53.66 11.45 5.39
CA PRO A 571 -53.94 12.50 4.39
C PRO A 571 -52.70 13.31 4.01
N SER A 572 -51.82 13.58 4.98
CA SER A 572 -50.54 14.27 4.77
C SER A 572 -49.60 13.58 3.77
N ILE A 573 -49.81 12.30 3.49
CA ILE A 573 -49.05 11.48 2.54
C ILE A 573 -49.82 11.28 1.24
N LEU A 574 -51.11 10.95 1.31
CA LEU A 574 -51.95 10.70 0.14
C LEU A 574 -52.21 11.97 -0.68
N ASP A 575 -52.27 13.14 -0.03
CA ASP A 575 -52.49 14.43 -0.68
C ASP A 575 -51.23 14.96 -1.39
N LEU A 576 -50.08 14.29 -1.25
CA LEU A 576 -48.85 14.69 -1.94
C LEU A 576 -48.95 14.42 -3.45
N GLU A 577 -48.93 15.49 -4.25
CA GLU A 577 -49.05 15.39 -5.71
C GLU A 577 -47.79 14.86 -6.42
N SER A 578 -46.67 14.73 -5.71
CA SER A 578 -45.38 14.32 -6.27
C SER A 578 -45.43 12.92 -6.91
N LYS A 579 -45.07 12.85 -8.20
CA LYS A 579 -44.94 11.58 -8.94
C LYS A 579 -43.97 10.61 -8.27
N MET A 580 -42.89 11.12 -7.68
CA MET A 580 -41.87 10.30 -7.03
C MET A 580 -42.40 9.63 -5.76
N VAL A 581 -43.16 10.39 -4.94
CA VAL A 581 -43.83 9.83 -3.74
C VAL A 581 -44.82 8.75 -4.15
N LYS A 582 -45.67 9.02 -5.15
CA LYS A 582 -46.66 8.06 -5.64
C LYS A 582 -46.02 6.77 -6.15
N LEU A 583 -44.88 6.87 -6.83
CA LEU A 583 -44.14 5.70 -7.32
C LEU A 583 -43.46 4.92 -6.19
N ALA A 584 -42.93 5.60 -5.18
CA ALA A 584 -42.38 4.94 -3.98
C ALA A 584 -43.50 4.24 -3.18
N LEU A 585 -44.64 4.89 -2.99
CA LEU A 585 -45.84 4.31 -2.38
C LEU A 585 -46.32 3.09 -3.15
N SER A 586 -46.39 3.16 -4.49
CA SER A 586 -46.85 2.02 -5.30
C SER A 586 -45.94 0.80 -5.16
N ARG A 587 -44.63 1.00 -5.00
CA ARG A 587 -43.68 -0.11 -4.77
C ARG A 587 -43.91 -0.77 -3.41
N VAL A 588 -44.09 0.03 -2.35
CA VAL A 588 -44.38 -0.49 -1.00
C VAL A 588 -45.72 -1.23 -0.98
N LEU A 589 -46.77 -0.65 -1.60
CA LEU A 589 -48.09 -1.28 -1.69
C LEU A 589 -48.07 -2.57 -2.52
N LEU A 590 -47.35 -2.59 -3.64
CA LEU A 590 -47.18 -3.80 -4.45
C LEU A 590 -46.54 -4.91 -3.61
N GLN A 591 -45.46 -4.59 -2.89
CA GLN A 591 -44.79 -5.56 -2.05
C GLN A 591 -45.67 -6.07 -0.89
N ILE A 592 -46.47 -5.20 -0.27
CA ILE A 592 -47.47 -5.63 0.73
C ILE A 592 -48.53 -6.53 0.08
N THR A 593 -48.93 -6.25 -1.15
CA THR A 593 -49.90 -7.08 -1.89
C THR A 593 -49.31 -8.46 -2.18
N GLU A 594 -48.10 -8.53 -2.72
CA GLU A 594 -47.36 -9.79 -2.96
C GLU A 594 -47.19 -10.61 -1.67
N LEU A 595 -46.89 -9.95 -0.55
CA LEU A 595 -46.81 -10.57 0.78
C LEU A 595 -48.13 -11.17 1.26
N LEU A 596 -49.25 -10.52 0.95
CA LEU A 596 -50.59 -10.98 1.31
C LEU A 596 -51.11 -12.08 0.35
N GLU A 597 -50.56 -12.16 -0.86
CA GLU A 597 -50.82 -13.26 -1.80
C GLU A 597 -50.03 -14.53 -1.43
N SER A 598 -48.78 -14.39 -0.98
CA SER A 598 -47.89 -15.52 -0.63
C SER A 598 -48.29 -16.27 0.65
N THR A 599 -49.25 -15.74 1.41
CA THR A 599 -49.69 -16.23 2.72
C THR A 599 -50.92 -17.15 2.67
N TRP A 600 -51.32 -17.61 1.47
CA TRP A 600 -52.44 -18.55 1.24
C TRP A 600 -51.99 -19.92 0.74
#